data_AF-A0A9E3AY17-F1
#
_entry.id   AF-A0A9E3AY17-F1
#
_cell.length_a   1.000
_cell.length_b   1.000
_cell.length_c   1.000
_cell.angle_alpha   90.00
_cell.angle_beta   90.00
_cell.angle_gamma   90.00
#
_symmetry.space_group_name_H-M   'P 1'
#
loop_
_entity.id
_entity.type
_entity.pdbx_description
1 polymer ?
#
loop_
_entity_poly.entity_id
_entity_poly.type
_entity_poly.pdbx_seq_one_letter_code
_entity_poly.pdbx_strand_id
1 'polypeptide(L)'
;FATGILAFGLWVHHMFVVGLPRVGESFFTASSMAIAVPNGIQIFCWLATLWDGGPQFRTPLLFVIAFIITFVIGGLTGVMVASVPLDTQVHDTYFVVAHFHYVLIGGAVFPLLGAVYYWYPKIVGRMMNERLGRWVVALLFIGFNLTFFPMHILGLIGMPRRVYTYGPEMHWGGLNLFVSLSAVILAVGFVLFFYDAIRSAFSGEIAPENPWGAPTLEWATSSPPPSCNFERIPVVSGSYPLWEEPHALSVATGLCINRRELLVTSISDASPQARESSPRNSIWPFLAAIASTVMLLSSIFSPWAVVWGSVPIAVTLIMWFWPKGTPEDIS
;
A
#
# COMPACT_ATOMS: atom_id res chain seq x y z
N PHE A 1 -4.77 7.07 15.20
CA PHE A 1 -4.06 6.82 16.48
C PHE A 1 -4.50 5.51 17.15
N ALA A 2 -5.81 5.29 17.37
CA ALA A 2 -6.33 4.08 18.02
C ALA A 2 -5.85 2.74 17.41
N THR A 3 -5.96 2.57 16.09
CA THR A 3 -5.48 1.37 15.38
C THR A 3 -4.00 1.08 15.63
N GLY A 4 -3.16 2.13 15.65
CA GLY A 4 -1.72 2.00 15.88
C GLY A 4 -1.38 1.50 17.29
N ILE A 5 -2.10 1.95 18.31
CA ILE A 5 -1.91 1.45 19.69
C ILE A 5 -2.41 0.01 19.82
N LEU A 6 -3.63 -0.26 19.32
CA LEU A 6 -4.24 -1.59 19.41
C LEU A 6 -3.44 -2.66 18.65
N ALA A 7 -2.74 -2.29 17.58
CA ALA A 7 -1.90 -3.19 16.81
C ALA A 7 -0.78 -3.85 17.63
N PHE A 8 -0.29 -3.19 18.69
CA PHE A 8 0.69 -3.78 19.61
C PHE A 8 0.08 -4.82 20.55
N GLY A 9 -1.25 -4.92 20.65
CA GLY A 9 -1.96 -5.75 21.63
C GLY A 9 -2.70 -6.96 21.05
N LEU A 10 -2.46 -7.33 19.78
CA LEU A 10 -3.27 -8.33 19.08
C LEU A 10 -2.50 -9.55 18.55
N TRP A 11 -1.16 -9.54 18.56
CA TRP A 11 -0.35 -10.57 17.86
C TRP A 11 -0.61 -12.00 18.32
N VAL A 12 -0.97 -12.20 19.59
CA VAL A 12 -1.20 -13.54 20.18
C VAL A 12 -2.44 -14.23 19.60
N HIS A 13 -3.34 -13.53 18.90
CA HIS A 13 -4.44 -14.21 18.20
C HIS A 13 -3.95 -15.21 17.14
N HIS A 14 -2.68 -15.13 16.71
CA HIS A 14 -2.07 -16.11 15.82
C HIS A 14 -1.62 -17.39 16.54
N MET A 15 -1.79 -17.46 17.86
CA MET A 15 -1.28 -18.52 18.73
C MET A 15 -2.37 -19.16 19.58
N PHE A 16 -3.66 -18.95 19.30
CA PHE A 16 -4.74 -19.48 20.15
C PHE A 16 -4.73 -21.01 20.32
N VAL A 17 -4.15 -21.75 19.38
CA VAL A 17 -4.06 -23.22 19.44
C VAL A 17 -2.79 -23.76 20.11
N VAL A 18 -1.91 -22.92 20.66
CA VAL A 18 -0.66 -23.38 21.31
C VAL A 18 -0.81 -23.72 22.80
N GLY A 19 -2.02 -23.65 23.35
CA GLY A 19 -2.31 -23.94 24.76
C GLY A 19 -2.05 -22.75 25.70
N LEU A 20 -2.57 -21.58 25.35
CA LEU A 20 -2.40 -20.36 26.15
C LEU A 20 -3.24 -20.41 27.46
N PRO A 21 -2.83 -19.68 28.51
CA PRO A 21 -3.69 -19.48 29.67
C PRO A 21 -4.96 -18.70 29.28
N ARG A 22 -6.11 -19.09 29.85
CA ARG A 22 -7.44 -18.49 29.57
C ARG A 22 -7.49 -16.96 29.70
N VAL A 23 -6.75 -16.40 30.65
CA VAL A 23 -6.65 -14.94 30.84
C VAL A 23 -6.00 -14.27 29.63
N GLY A 24 -4.95 -14.88 29.07
CA GLY A 24 -4.29 -14.42 27.85
C GLY A 24 -5.24 -14.49 26.67
N GLU A 25 -5.87 -15.65 26.45
CA GLU A 25 -6.87 -15.84 25.39
C GLU A 25 -7.97 -14.76 25.43
N SER A 26 -8.55 -14.52 26.60
CA SER A 26 -9.64 -13.55 26.77
C SER A 26 -9.19 -12.12 26.46
N PHE A 27 -7.99 -11.73 26.91
CA PHE A 27 -7.42 -10.41 26.62
C PHE A 27 -7.18 -10.21 25.12
N PHE A 28 -6.53 -11.18 24.46
CA PHE A 28 -6.18 -11.05 23.05
C PHE A 28 -7.38 -11.19 22.12
N THR A 29 -8.41 -11.97 22.49
CA THR A 29 -9.71 -11.93 21.81
C THR A 29 -10.34 -10.54 21.90
N ALA A 30 -10.41 -9.95 23.10
CA ALA A 30 -10.99 -8.62 23.29
C ALA A 30 -10.23 -7.54 22.49
N SER A 31 -8.90 -7.51 22.58
CA SER A 31 -8.07 -6.58 21.79
C SER A 31 -8.23 -6.76 20.29
N SER A 32 -8.30 -8.01 19.82
CA SER A 32 -8.49 -8.32 18.40
C SER A 32 -9.87 -7.94 17.89
N MET A 33 -10.92 -8.09 18.70
CA MET A 33 -12.25 -7.61 18.34
C MET A 33 -12.33 -6.08 18.36
N ALA A 34 -11.63 -5.42 19.28
CA ALA A 34 -11.63 -3.97 19.40
C ALA A 34 -11.11 -3.24 18.15
N ILE A 35 -10.18 -3.85 17.38
CA ILE A 35 -9.68 -3.25 16.12
C ILE A 35 -10.78 -3.09 15.06
N ALA A 36 -11.85 -3.89 15.13
CA ALA A 36 -12.95 -3.81 14.17
C ALA A 36 -13.70 -2.48 14.28
N VAL A 37 -13.70 -1.83 15.46
CA VAL A 37 -14.39 -0.56 15.68
C VAL A 37 -13.77 0.61 14.90
N PRO A 38 -12.47 0.97 15.08
CA PRO A 38 -11.88 2.07 14.31
C PRO A 38 -11.86 1.78 12.81
N ASN A 39 -11.64 0.53 12.40
CA ASN A 39 -11.70 0.14 10.99
C ASN A 39 -13.12 0.28 10.42
N GLY A 40 -14.13 -0.11 11.18
CA GLY A 40 -15.54 0.06 10.79
C GLY A 40 -15.91 1.53 10.64
N ILE A 41 -15.51 2.39 11.60
CA ILE A 41 -15.71 3.84 11.52
C ILE A 41 -15.09 4.39 10.23
N GLN A 42 -13.86 3.99 9.90
CA GLN A 42 -13.19 4.43 8.67
C GLN A 42 -13.94 4.03 7.40
N ILE A 43 -14.46 2.80 7.33
CA ILE A 43 -15.29 2.34 6.21
C ILE A 43 -16.57 3.18 6.09
N PHE A 44 -17.26 3.45 7.20
CA PHE A 44 -18.46 4.28 7.18
C PHE A 44 -18.19 5.73 6.79
N CYS A 45 -17.05 6.31 7.20
CA CYS A 45 -16.64 7.64 6.77
C CYS A 45 -16.45 7.69 5.24
N TRP A 46 -15.77 6.70 4.64
CA TRP A 46 -15.63 6.64 3.19
C TRP A 46 -16.96 6.45 2.46
N LEU A 47 -17.85 5.60 2.99
CA LEU A 47 -19.19 5.44 2.43
C LEU A 47 -19.99 6.75 2.51
N ALA A 48 -19.90 7.48 3.62
CA ALA A 48 -20.53 8.79 3.77
C ALA A 48 -19.98 9.80 2.75
N THR A 49 -18.66 9.82 2.51
CA THR A 49 -18.05 10.65 1.45
C THR A 49 -18.58 10.33 0.07
N LEU A 50 -18.76 9.05 -0.26
CA LEU A 50 -19.32 8.63 -1.56
C LEU A 50 -20.82 8.91 -1.68
N TRP A 51 -21.55 8.87 -0.56
CA TRP A 51 -22.98 9.12 -0.49
C TRP A 51 -23.33 10.60 -0.64
N ASP A 52 -22.60 11.47 0.07
CA ASP A 52 -22.84 12.92 0.06
C ASP A 52 -22.24 13.61 -1.18
N GLY A 53 -21.27 12.98 -1.82
CA GLY A 53 -20.59 13.50 -3.00
C GLY A 53 -21.24 13.16 -4.35
N GLY A 54 -20.63 13.65 -5.43
CA GLY A 54 -20.94 13.28 -6.82
C GLY A 54 -19.88 12.32 -7.39
N PRO A 55 -19.97 11.00 -7.14
CA PRO A 55 -18.90 10.06 -7.52
C PRO A 55 -18.75 9.97 -9.04
N GLN A 56 -17.52 10.22 -9.51
CA GLN A 56 -17.15 9.95 -10.90
C GLN A 56 -16.59 8.53 -11.01
N PHE A 57 -17.32 7.64 -11.68
CA PHE A 57 -16.95 6.22 -11.87
C PHE A 57 -15.82 6.00 -12.89
N ARG A 58 -14.66 6.59 -12.58
CA ARG A 58 -13.37 6.35 -13.22
C ARG A 58 -12.70 5.12 -12.63
N THR A 59 -11.75 4.54 -13.34
CA THR A 59 -11.06 3.31 -12.93
C THR A 59 -10.53 3.33 -11.49
N PRO A 60 -9.87 4.42 -11.00
CA PRO A 60 -9.43 4.47 -9.60
C PRO A 60 -10.54 4.26 -8.57
N LEU A 61 -11.71 4.89 -8.78
CA LEU A 61 -12.85 4.76 -7.86
C LEU A 61 -13.43 3.34 -7.88
N LEU A 62 -13.43 2.67 -9.05
CA LEU A 62 -13.90 1.29 -9.14
C LEU A 62 -13.03 0.33 -8.31
N PHE A 63 -11.71 0.55 -8.27
CA PHE A 63 -10.82 -0.18 -7.35
C PHE A 63 -11.12 0.12 -5.89
N VAL A 64 -11.44 1.37 -5.53
CA VAL A 64 -11.83 1.74 -4.16
C VAL A 64 -13.14 1.04 -3.76
N ILE A 65 -14.13 0.97 -4.65
CA ILE A 65 -15.38 0.23 -4.40
C ILE A 65 -15.10 -1.27 -4.24
N ALA A 66 -14.30 -1.85 -5.12
CA ALA A 66 -13.88 -3.25 -5.02
C ALA A 66 -13.16 -3.54 -3.69
N PHE A 67 -12.29 -2.62 -3.26
CA PHE A 67 -11.64 -2.65 -1.95
C PHE A 67 -12.66 -2.65 -0.82
N ILE A 68 -13.59 -1.68 -0.76
CA ILE A 68 -14.55 -1.58 0.35
C ILE A 68 -15.35 -2.88 0.47
N ILE A 69 -15.85 -3.43 -0.64
CA ILE A 69 -16.65 -4.67 -0.63
C ILE A 69 -15.82 -5.85 -0.13
N THR A 70 -14.64 -6.08 -0.72
CA THR A 70 -13.78 -7.22 -0.35
C THR A 70 -13.25 -7.08 1.07
N PHE A 71 -12.81 -5.90 1.47
CA PHE A 71 -12.28 -5.65 2.80
C PHE A 71 -13.34 -5.84 3.90
N VAL A 72 -14.60 -5.45 3.67
CA VAL A 72 -15.69 -5.70 4.62
C VAL A 72 -15.94 -7.21 4.77
N ILE A 73 -15.98 -7.97 3.68
CA ILE A 73 -16.13 -9.44 3.75
C ILE A 73 -14.96 -10.06 4.53
N GLY A 74 -13.73 -9.62 4.26
CA GLY A 74 -12.54 -10.05 5.01
C GLY A 74 -12.55 -9.65 6.48
N GLY A 75 -13.03 -8.45 6.79
CA GLY A 75 -13.16 -7.95 8.16
C GLY A 75 -14.15 -8.78 8.98
N LEU A 76 -15.27 -9.19 8.38
CA LEU A 76 -16.25 -10.07 9.03
C LEU A 76 -15.63 -11.42 9.39
N THR A 77 -14.87 -12.05 8.48
CA THR A 77 -14.17 -13.30 8.78
C THR A 77 -12.99 -13.10 9.75
N GLY A 78 -12.42 -11.90 9.80
CA GLY A 78 -11.42 -11.50 10.79
C GLY A 78 -11.96 -11.49 12.22
N VAL A 79 -13.17 -10.94 12.40
CA VAL A 79 -13.87 -10.99 13.69
C VAL A 79 -14.19 -12.42 14.09
N MET A 80 -14.49 -13.31 13.12
CA MET A 80 -14.68 -14.73 13.40
C MET A 80 -13.40 -15.38 13.94
N VAL A 81 -12.26 -15.20 13.27
CA VAL A 81 -10.97 -15.80 13.73
C VAL A 81 -10.36 -15.08 14.94
N ALA A 82 -10.85 -13.90 15.31
CA ALA A 82 -10.51 -13.27 16.59
C ALA A 82 -11.16 -13.99 17.80
N SER A 83 -12.18 -14.81 17.55
CA SER A 83 -12.89 -15.60 18.57
C SER A 83 -12.22 -16.97 18.75
N VAL A 84 -11.66 -17.23 19.93
CA VAL A 84 -10.97 -18.51 20.24
C VAL A 84 -11.79 -19.76 19.89
N PRO A 85 -13.08 -19.88 20.26
CA PRO A 85 -13.86 -21.06 19.90
C PRO A 85 -14.00 -21.29 18.40
N LEU A 86 -14.07 -20.23 17.59
CA LEU A 86 -14.12 -20.36 16.14
C LEU A 86 -12.72 -20.63 15.58
N ASP A 87 -11.72 -19.88 16.02
CA ASP A 87 -10.34 -20.06 15.58
C ASP A 87 -9.87 -21.50 15.83
N THR A 88 -10.12 -22.08 17.00
CA THR A 88 -9.76 -23.48 17.29
C THR A 88 -10.34 -24.51 16.30
N GLN A 89 -11.44 -24.19 15.60
CA GLN A 89 -11.99 -25.06 14.54
C GLN A 89 -11.37 -24.81 13.17
N VAL A 90 -11.08 -23.54 12.86
CA VAL A 90 -10.66 -23.13 11.51
C VAL A 90 -9.17 -22.80 11.41
N HIS A 91 -8.43 -22.88 12.52
CA HIS A 91 -7.00 -22.62 12.58
C HIS A 91 -6.26 -23.54 11.62
N ASP A 92 -5.27 -22.98 10.91
CA ASP A 92 -4.51 -23.72 9.90
C ASP A 92 -5.35 -24.38 8.78
N THR A 93 -6.60 -23.95 8.56
CA THR A 93 -7.41 -24.37 7.41
C THR A 93 -7.38 -23.34 6.28
N TYR A 94 -7.99 -23.69 5.15
CA TYR A 94 -8.26 -22.77 4.04
C TYR A 94 -9.11 -21.56 4.44
N PHE A 95 -9.81 -21.59 5.58
CA PHE A 95 -10.60 -20.45 6.05
C PHE A 95 -9.69 -19.27 6.42
N VAL A 96 -8.61 -19.54 7.15
CA VAL A 96 -7.60 -18.52 7.51
C VAL A 96 -6.87 -18.02 6.27
N VAL A 97 -6.61 -18.90 5.29
CA VAL A 97 -6.05 -18.51 3.99
C VAL A 97 -7.00 -17.54 3.29
N ALA A 98 -8.28 -17.88 3.18
CA ALA A 98 -9.29 -17.04 2.55
C ALA A 98 -9.43 -15.68 3.25
N HIS A 99 -9.59 -15.68 4.57
CA HIS A 99 -9.66 -14.47 5.38
C HIS A 99 -8.48 -13.54 5.10
N PHE A 100 -7.25 -14.06 5.19
CA PHE A 100 -6.04 -13.28 4.96
C PHE A 100 -5.98 -12.69 3.54
N HIS A 101 -6.37 -13.45 2.52
CA HIS A 101 -6.38 -12.95 1.14
C HIS A 101 -7.45 -11.85 0.94
N TYR A 102 -8.61 -11.96 1.59
CA TYR A 102 -9.63 -10.89 1.56
C TYR A 102 -9.11 -9.59 2.17
N VAL A 103 -8.42 -9.64 3.30
CA VAL A 103 -7.88 -8.41 3.93
C VAL A 103 -6.60 -7.91 3.26
N LEU A 104 -5.73 -8.78 2.75
CA LEU A 104 -4.48 -8.38 2.09
C LEU A 104 -4.71 -7.91 0.65
N ILE A 105 -5.34 -8.75 -0.19
CA ILE A 105 -5.54 -8.40 -1.60
C ILE A 105 -6.64 -7.35 -1.70
N GLY A 106 -7.77 -7.57 -1.01
CA GLY A 106 -8.83 -6.58 -0.93
C GLY A 106 -8.33 -5.28 -0.31
N GLY A 107 -7.68 -5.34 0.86
CA GLY A 107 -7.29 -4.16 1.64
C GLY A 107 -6.03 -3.42 1.19
N ALA A 108 -5.07 -4.09 0.57
CA ALA A 108 -3.81 -3.47 0.15
C ALA A 108 -3.62 -3.46 -1.38
N VAL A 109 -3.89 -4.58 -2.06
CA VAL A 109 -3.61 -4.69 -3.50
C VAL A 109 -4.61 -3.90 -4.34
N PHE A 110 -5.92 -3.98 -4.08
CA PHE A 110 -6.89 -3.20 -4.85
C PHE A 110 -6.69 -1.68 -4.72
N PRO A 111 -6.50 -1.11 -3.50
CA PRO A 111 -6.15 0.30 -3.37
C PRO A 111 -4.82 0.65 -4.05
N LEU A 112 -3.81 -0.23 -4.00
CA LEU A 112 -2.54 -0.01 -4.69
C LEU A 112 -2.73 0.06 -6.21
N LEU A 113 -3.52 -0.84 -6.80
CA LEU A 113 -3.81 -0.80 -8.23
C LEU A 113 -4.63 0.45 -8.60
N GLY A 114 -5.63 0.81 -7.79
CA GLY A 114 -6.37 2.06 -7.94
C GLY A 114 -5.47 3.30 -7.86
N ALA A 115 -4.51 3.30 -6.93
CA ALA A 115 -3.48 4.31 -6.77
C ALA A 115 -2.55 4.37 -7.98
N VAL A 116 -2.18 3.23 -8.57
CA VAL A 116 -1.45 3.24 -9.84
C VAL A 116 -2.27 3.94 -10.90
N TYR A 117 -3.53 3.56 -11.17
CA TYR A 117 -4.37 4.27 -12.15
C TYR A 117 -4.53 5.77 -11.84
N TYR A 118 -4.62 6.13 -10.55
CA TYR A 118 -4.77 7.51 -10.11
C TYR A 118 -3.51 8.34 -10.38
N TRP A 119 -2.34 7.88 -9.95
CA TRP A 119 -1.07 8.61 -10.09
C TRP A 119 -0.27 8.28 -11.36
N TYR A 120 -0.70 7.32 -12.17
CA TYR A 120 -0.07 6.98 -13.44
C TYR A 120 0.21 8.20 -14.33
N PRO A 121 -0.76 9.13 -14.52
CA PRO A 121 -0.55 10.32 -15.34
C PRO A 121 0.58 11.21 -14.80
N LYS A 122 0.72 11.28 -13.47
CA LYS A 122 1.75 12.09 -12.81
C LYS A 122 3.13 11.46 -12.91
N ILE A 123 3.23 10.12 -12.91
CA ILE A 123 4.51 9.41 -12.98
C ILE A 123 5.00 9.32 -14.43
N VAL A 124 4.10 9.00 -15.37
CA VAL A 124 4.46 8.64 -16.75
C VAL A 124 4.19 9.77 -17.75
N GLY A 125 3.34 10.75 -17.40
CA GLY A 125 2.93 11.83 -18.31
C GLY A 125 1.90 11.41 -19.36
N ARG A 126 1.28 10.22 -19.20
CA ARG A 126 0.24 9.71 -20.10
C ARG A 126 -0.91 9.07 -19.33
N MET A 127 -2.10 9.07 -19.91
CA MET A 127 -3.30 8.44 -19.34
C MET A 127 -3.34 6.93 -19.63
N MET A 128 -3.75 6.14 -18.64
CA MET A 128 -4.15 4.74 -18.84
C MET A 128 -5.55 4.64 -19.47
N ASN A 129 -5.86 3.52 -20.12
CA ASN A 129 -7.11 3.38 -20.85
C ASN A 129 -8.28 3.03 -19.93
N GLU A 130 -9.27 3.92 -19.80
CA GLU A 130 -10.46 3.72 -18.94
C GLU A 130 -11.34 2.52 -19.32
N ARG A 131 -11.31 2.04 -20.57
CA ARG A 131 -12.07 0.84 -20.97
C ARG A 131 -11.33 -0.42 -20.54
N LEU A 132 -10.02 -0.47 -20.73
CA LEU A 132 -9.19 -1.58 -20.25
C LEU A 132 -9.16 -1.62 -18.72
N GLY A 133 -9.02 -0.47 -18.06
CA GLY A 133 -9.07 -0.35 -16.60
C GLY A 133 -10.34 -0.93 -15.99
N ARG A 134 -11.51 -0.68 -16.60
CA ARG A 134 -12.77 -1.32 -16.19
C ARG A 134 -12.76 -2.84 -16.31
N TRP A 135 -12.20 -3.37 -17.39
CA TRP A 135 -12.04 -4.83 -17.55
C TRP A 135 -11.07 -5.41 -16.52
N VAL A 136 -9.97 -4.72 -16.24
CA VAL A 136 -9.00 -5.12 -15.20
C VAL A 136 -9.71 -5.21 -13.86
N VAL A 137 -10.45 -4.18 -13.44
CA VAL A 137 -11.20 -4.20 -12.18
C VAL A 137 -12.18 -5.36 -12.14
N ALA A 138 -12.97 -5.56 -13.21
CA ALA A 138 -13.95 -6.63 -13.27
C ALA A 138 -13.31 -8.02 -13.16
N LEU A 139 -12.26 -8.29 -13.94
CA LEU A 139 -11.55 -9.57 -13.92
C LEU A 139 -10.90 -9.83 -12.56
N LEU A 140 -10.24 -8.82 -11.99
CA LEU A 140 -9.61 -8.95 -10.68
C LEU A 140 -10.64 -9.16 -9.58
N PHE A 141 -11.72 -8.36 -9.54
CA PHE A 141 -12.76 -8.47 -8.52
C PHE A 141 -13.51 -9.80 -8.59
N ILE A 142 -13.94 -10.22 -9.79
CA ILE A 142 -14.66 -11.48 -9.99
C ILE A 142 -13.72 -12.65 -9.74
N GLY A 143 -12.55 -12.67 -10.40
CA GLY A 143 -11.55 -13.74 -10.23
C GLY A 143 -11.13 -13.91 -8.77
N PHE A 144 -10.97 -12.80 -8.04
CA PHE A 144 -10.66 -12.81 -6.62
C PHE A 144 -11.76 -13.51 -5.80
N ASN A 145 -13.03 -13.09 -5.95
CA ASN A 145 -14.12 -13.70 -5.18
C ASN A 145 -14.34 -15.16 -5.57
N LEU A 146 -14.27 -15.51 -6.85
CA LEU A 146 -14.40 -16.91 -7.29
C LEU A 146 -13.26 -17.80 -6.78
N THR A 147 -12.07 -17.24 -6.57
CA THR A 147 -10.92 -17.98 -6.03
C THR A 147 -11.00 -18.13 -4.52
N PHE A 148 -11.20 -17.04 -3.78
CA PHE A 148 -11.02 -17.05 -2.32
C PHE A 148 -12.32 -17.22 -1.55
N PHE A 149 -13.49 -16.87 -2.09
CA PHE A 149 -14.75 -17.12 -1.39
C PHE A 149 -14.97 -18.60 -1.12
N PRO A 150 -14.82 -19.51 -2.11
CA PRO A 150 -14.99 -20.94 -1.87
C PRO A 150 -13.94 -21.53 -0.92
N MET A 151 -12.78 -20.89 -0.75
CA MET A 151 -11.79 -21.32 0.24
C MET A 151 -12.30 -21.17 1.68
N HIS A 152 -13.20 -20.21 1.97
CA HIS A 152 -13.87 -20.17 3.28
C HIS A 152 -14.69 -21.45 3.50
N ILE A 153 -15.43 -21.89 2.48
CA ILE A 153 -16.22 -23.13 2.55
C ILE A 153 -15.29 -24.34 2.73
N LEU A 154 -14.23 -24.44 1.93
CA LEU A 154 -13.22 -25.50 2.06
C LEU A 154 -12.61 -25.55 3.46
N GLY A 155 -12.31 -24.39 4.05
CA GLY A 155 -11.79 -24.32 5.42
C GLY A 155 -12.80 -24.76 6.48
N LEU A 156 -14.07 -24.37 6.33
CA LEU A 156 -15.15 -24.78 7.24
C LEU A 156 -15.41 -26.29 7.19
N ILE A 157 -15.20 -26.94 6.05
CA ILE A 157 -15.27 -28.41 5.91
C ILE A 157 -13.94 -29.11 6.22
N GLY A 158 -12.99 -28.40 6.84
CA GLY A 158 -11.79 -28.98 7.43
C GLY A 158 -10.60 -29.13 6.48
N MET A 159 -10.58 -28.46 5.32
CA MET A 159 -9.44 -28.53 4.39
C MET A 159 -8.21 -27.80 4.96
N PRO A 160 -7.13 -28.51 5.37
CA PRO A 160 -5.97 -27.89 5.97
C PRO A 160 -5.13 -27.15 4.93
N ARG A 161 -4.45 -26.08 5.32
CA ARG A 161 -3.49 -25.35 4.48
C ARG A 161 -2.15 -26.06 4.41
N ARG A 162 -1.30 -25.69 3.44
CA ARG A 162 0.08 -26.20 3.27
C ARG A 162 0.18 -27.72 3.02
N VAL A 163 -0.85 -28.29 2.41
CA VAL A 163 -0.85 -29.66 1.95
C VAL A 163 -0.81 -29.67 0.43
N TYR A 164 0.17 -30.37 -0.16
CA TYR A 164 0.39 -30.33 -1.61
C TYR A 164 -0.60 -31.21 -2.40
N THR A 165 -1.23 -32.20 -1.75
CA THR A 165 -2.21 -33.09 -2.36
C THR A 165 -3.21 -33.62 -1.34
N TYR A 166 -4.45 -33.85 -1.77
CA TYR A 166 -5.54 -34.34 -0.93
C TYR A 166 -6.08 -35.64 -1.49
N GLY A 167 -6.41 -36.59 -0.62
CA GLY A 167 -7.02 -37.85 -1.04
C GLY A 167 -8.42 -37.63 -1.63
N PRO A 168 -8.81 -38.39 -2.66
CA PRO A 168 -10.13 -38.27 -3.31
C PRO A 168 -11.30 -38.52 -2.35
N GLU A 169 -11.09 -39.31 -1.30
CA GLU A 169 -12.05 -39.63 -0.24
C GLU A 169 -12.45 -38.42 0.63
N MET A 170 -11.68 -37.32 0.59
CA MET A 170 -11.96 -36.12 1.38
C MET A 170 -13.05 -35.24 0.75
N HIS A 171 -13.50 -35.56 -0.46
CA HIS A 171 -14.59 -34.85 -1.19
C HIS A 171 -14.37 -33.35 -1.45
N TRP A 172 -13.15 -32.83 -1.32
CA TRP A 172 -12.81 -31.42 -1.59
C TRP A 172 -12.45 -31.13 -3.05
N GLY A 173 -12.17 -32.17 -3.84
CA GLY A 173 -11.57 -32.05 -5.18
C GLY A 173 -12.34 -31.15 -6.14
N GLY A 174 -13.67 -31.22 -6.15
CA GLY A 174 -14.49 -30.40 -7.05
C GLY A 174 -14.37 -28.90 -6.77
N LEU A 175 -14.49 -28.50 -5.50
CA LEU A 175 -14.39 -27.10 -5.10
C LEU A 175 -12.95 -26.58 -5.19
N ASN A 176 -11.96 -27.43 -4.89
CA ASN A 176 -10.55 -27.06 -5.06
C ASN A 176 -10.15 -26.87 -6.53
N LEU A 177 -10.67 -27.70 -7.44
CA LEU A 177 -10.51 -27.51 -8.89
C LEU A 177 -11.16 -26.21 -9.35
N PHE A 178 -12.37 -25.92 -8.89
CA PHE A 178 -13.06 -24.66 -9.21
C PHE A 178 -12.25 -23.43 -8.78
N VAL A 179 -11.70 -23.46 -7.56
CA VAL A 179 -10.79 -22.42 -7.05
C VAL A 179 -9.56 -22.26 -7.95
N SER A 180 -8.95 -23.37 -8.37
CA SER A 180 -7.76 -23.37 -9.23
C SER A 180 -8.05 -22.77 -10.61
N LEU A 181 -9.18 -23.11 -11.22
CA LEU A 181 -9.62 -22.54 -12.50
C LEU A 181 -9.94 -21.04 -12.36
N SER A 182 -10.55 -20.65 -11.25
CA SER A 182 -10.88 -19.25 -10.95
C SER A 182 -9.64 -18.37 -10.79
N ALA A 183 -8.55 -18.94 -10.25
CA ALA A 183 -7.27 -18.23 -10.12
C ALA A 183 -6.67 -17.82 -11.48
N VAL A 184 -7.01 -18.53 -12.57
CA VAL A 184 -6.60 -18.15 -13.93
C VAL A 184 -7.25 -16.83 -14.35
N ILE A 185 -8.51 -16.59 -13.99
CA ILE A 185 -9.21 -15.32 -14.26
C ILE A 185 -8.48 -14.16 -13.58
N LEU A 186 -8.07 -14.37 -12.32
CA LEU A 186 -7.30 -13.38 -11.57
C LEU A 186 -5.95 -13.10 -12.25
N ALA A 187 -5.23 -14.14 -12.69
CA ALA A 187 -3.98 -14.00 -13.42
C ALA A 187 -4.15 -13.21 -14.73
N VAL A 188 -5.20 -13.50 -15.50
CA VAL A 188 -5.53 -12.74 -16.73
C VAL A 188 -5.81 -11.26 -16.41
N GLY A 189 -6.49 -10.96 -15.29
CA GLY A 189 -6.69 -9.59 -14.82
C GLY A 189 -5.37 -8.84 -14.58
N PHE A 190 -4.39 -9.47 -13.95
CA PHE A 190 -3.06 -8.88 -13.75
C PHE A 190 -2.29 -8.73 -15.06
N VAL A 191 -2.35 -9.72 -15.96
CA VAL A 191 -1.74 -9.61 -17.29
C VAL A 191 -2.32 -8.41 -18.04
N LEU A 192 -3.64 -8.23 -18.00
CA LEU A 192 -4.31 -7.09 -18.62
C LEU A 192 -3.91 -5.76 -17.98
N PHE A 193 -3.72 -5.71 -16.66
CA PHE A 193 -3.22 -4.54 -15.95
C PHE A 193 -1.82 -4.14 -16.44
N PHE A 194 -0.87 -5.07 -16.46
CA PHE A 194 0.49 -4.79 -16.94
C PHE A 194 0.49 -4.41 -18.42
N TYR A 195 -0.33 -5.08 -19.23
CA TYR A 195 -0.50 -4.71 -20.64
C TYR A 195 -0.99 -3.27 -20.79
N ASP A 196 -2.02 -2.85 -20.05
CA ASP A 196 -2.55 -1.49 -20.12
C ASP A 196 -1.52 -0.46 -19.66
N ALA A 197 -0.79 -0.73 -18.56
CA ALA A 197 0.28 0.14 -18.08
C ALA A 197 1.38 0.30 -19.14
N ILE A 198 1.98 -0.81 -19.58
CA ILE A 198 3.08 -0.78 -20.55
C ILE A 198 2.64 -0.10 -21.85
N ARG A 199 1.49 -0.49 -22.42
CA ARG A 199 0.96 0.15 -23.64
C ARG A 199 0.76 1.65 -23.44
N SER A 200 0.15 2.05 -22.33
CA SER A 200 -0.17 3.47 -22.06
C SER A 200 1.09 4.31 -21.86
N ALA A 201 2.19 3.73 -21.37
CA ALA A 201 3.49 4.43 -21.31
C ALA A 201 3.99 4.88 -22.69
N PHE A 202 3.75 4.08 -23.73
CA PHE A 202 4.23 4.37 -25.08
C PHE A 202 3.19 5.07 -25.95
N SER A 203 1.91 4.73 -25.79
CA SER A 203 0.84 5.18 -26.71
C SER A 203 -0.40 5.78 -26.02
N GLY A 204 -0.37 6.03 -24.70
CA GLY A 204 -1.47 6.68 -23.99
C GLY A 204 -1.62 8.15 -24.37
N GLU A 205 -2.79 8.73 -24.16
CA GLU A 205 -2.99 10.18 -24.37
C GLU A 205 -2.09 11.00 -23.42
N ILE A 206 -1.60 12.15 -23.86
CA ILE A 206 -0.76 13.02 -23.03
C ILE A 206 -1.58 13.48 -21.81
N ALA A 207 -1.02 13.31 -20.62
CA ALA A 207 -1.70 13.67 -19.39
C ALA A 207 -1.72 15.19 -19.19
N PRO A 208 -2.88 15.79 -18.86
CA PRO A 208 -2.91 17.16 -18.33
C PRO A 208 -2.29 17.20 -16.92
N GLU A 209 -2.13 18.41 -16.38
CA GLU A 209 -1.61 18.62 -15.02
C GLU A 209 -2.52 18.01 -13.95
N ASN A 210 -3.84 18.21 -14.10
CA ASN A 210 -4.88 17.70 -13.19
C ASN A 210 -6.00 16.98 -13.97
N PRO A 211 -5.80 15.71 -14.37
CA PRO A 211 -6.82 14.95 -15.12
C PRO A 211 -8.08 14.63 -14.31
N TRP A 212 -7.98 14.69 -12.97
CA TRP A 212 -9.06 14.28 -12.06
C TRP A 212 -9.81 15.46 -11.43
N GLY A 213 -9.33 16.69 -11.62
CA GLY A 213 -9.84 17.86 -10.87
C GLY A 213 -9.64 17.71 -9.37
N ALA A 214 -8.58 17.03 -8.94
CA ALA A 214 -8.31 16.75 -7.53
C ALA A 214 -7.80 18.00 -6.78
N PRO A 215 -8.06 18.10 -5.46
CA PRO A 215 -7.81 19.32 -4.67
C PRO A 215 -6.38 19.50 -4.16
N THR A 216 -5.58 18.44 -4.20
CA THR A 216 -4.29 18.35 -3.50
C THR A 216 -3.12 18.80 -4.35
N LEU A 217 -2.03 19.22 -3.72
CA LEU A 217 -0.91 19.91 -4.37
C LEU A 217 -0.21 19.08 -5.46
N GLU A 218 -0.20 17.76 -5.40
CA GLU A 218 0.44 16.94 -6.44
C GLU A 218 -0.18 17.15 -7.83
N TRP A 219 -1.40 17.70 -7.89
CA TRP A 219 -2.10 18.06 -9.12
C TRP A 219 -1.92 19.52 -9.53
N ALA A 220 -1.14 20.30 -8.78
CA ALA A 220 -0.81 21.70 -9.04
C ALA A 220 0.47 21.87 -9.88
N THR A 221 1.07 20.77 -10.35
CA THR A 221 2.31 20.74 -11.13
C THR A 221 2.13 19.94 -12.43
N SER A 222 3.09 20.05 -13.34
CA SER A 222 3.08 19.34 -14.62
C SER A 222 3.03 17.81 -14.48
N SER A 223 2.74 17.13 -15.58
CA SER A 223 2.70 15.66 -15.66
C SER A 223 3.67 15.17 -16.75
N PRO A 224 4.86 14.63 -16.39
CA PRO A 224 5.39 14.46 -15.03
C PRO A 224 5.88 15.79 -14.40
N PRO A 225 6.06 15.84 -13.07
CA PRO A 225 6.59 17.02 -12.38
C PRO A 225 8.01 17.36 -12.81
N PRO A 226 8.42 18.64 -12.75
CA PRO A 226 9.82 19.00 -12.88
C PRO A 226 10.62 18.47 -11.69
N SER A 227 11.95 18.41 -11.83
CA SER A 227 12.81 17.82 -10.80
C SER A 227 12.83 18.57 -9.45
N CYS A 228 12.34 19.80 -9.42
CA CYS A 228 12.14 20.61 -8.20
C CYS A 228 10.71 20.55 -7.66
N ASN A 229 9.80 19.80 -8.32
CA ASN A 229 8.35 19.76 -8.11
C ASN A 229 7.65 21.11 -8.36
N PHE A 230 7.99 22.13 -7.57
CA PHE A 230 7.46 23.48 -7.67
C PHE A 230 8.61 24.49 -7.78
N GLU A 231 8.54 25.39 -8.75
CA GLU A 231 9.52 26.50 -8.87
C GLU A 231 9.40 27.50 -7.73
N ARG A 232 8.17 27.67 -7.20
CA ARG A 232 7.87 28.51 -6.04
C ARG A 232 7.01 27.71 -5.07
N ILE A 233 7.42 27.68 -3.80
CA ILE A 233 6.75 26.87 -2.77
C ILE A 233 5.33 27.42 -2.54
N PRO A 234 4.28 26.61 -2.75
CA PRO A 234 2.90 27.02 -2.45
C PRO A 234 2.70 27.25 -0.95
N VAL A 235 1.93 28.29 -0.62
CA VAL A 235 1.44 28.56 0.73
C VAL A 235 0.03 27.97 0.82
N VAL A 236 -0.19 27.10 1.80
CA VAL A 236 -1.45 26.39 1.97
C VAL A 236 -2.12 26.81 3.27
N SER A 237 -3.40 27.19 3.17
CA SER A 237 -4.24 27.62 4.29
C SER A 237 -5.30 26.58 4.70
N GLY A 238 -5.55 25.58 3.86
CA GLY A 238 -6.61 24.59 4.05
C GLY A 238 -6.24 23.18 3.58
N SER A 239 -7.17 22.24 3.72
CA SER A 239 -6.93 20.84 3.34
C SER A 239 -7.10 20.60 1.83
N TYR A 240 -7.77 21.51 1.12
CA TYR A 240 -8.12 21.36 -0.30
C TYR A 240 -7.67 22.58 -1.13
N PRO A 241 -6.35 22.88 -1.18
CA PRO A 241 -5.84 24.13 -1.72
C PRO A 241 -6.28 24.45 -3.14
N LEU A 242 -6.37 23.46 -4.05
CA LEU A 242 -6.77 23.70 -5.44
C LEU A 242 -8.28 23.95 -5.63
N TRP A 243 -9.11 23.55 -4.69
CA TRP A 243 -10.55 23.87 -4.72
C TRP A 243 -10.85 25.18 -4.01
N GLU A 244 -10.06 25.53 -2.99
CA GLU A 244 -10.20 26.79 -2.24
C GLU A 244 -9.61 27.99 -3.00
N GLU A 245 -8.49 27.81 -3.73
CA GLU A 245 -7.85 28.83 -4.56
C GLU A 245 -7.73 28.38 -6.04
N PRO A 246 -8.83 28.35 -6.83
CA PRO A 246 -8.84 27.72 -8.16
C PRO A 246 -8.01 28.44 -9.23
N HIS A 247 -7.69 29.72 -9.01
CA HIS A 247 -7.10 30.58 -10.05
C HIS A 247 -5.57 30.63 -9.97
N ALA A 248 -5.01 30.69 -8.77
CA ALA A 248 -3.57 30.67 -8.55
C ALA A 248 -3.31 30.43 -7.06
N LEU A 249 -2.49 29.43 -6.75
CA LEU A 249 -2.00 29.23 -5.39
C LEU A 249 -1.10 30.39 -4.99
N SER A 250 -1.31 30.90 -3.79
CA SER A 250 -0.34 31.79 -3.13
C SER A 250 1.02 31.09 -3.04
N VAL A 251 2.11 31.79 -3.34
CA VAL A 251 3.47 31.20 -3.30
C VAL A 251 4.44 32.05 -2.48
N ALA A 252 5.38 31.39 -1.81
CA ALA A 252 6.48 32.06 -1.13
C ALA A 252 7.42 32.73 -2.15
N THR A 253 7.76 33.99 -1.91
CA THR A 253 8.70 34.77 -2.72
C THR A 253 10.03 34.98 -1.97
N GLY A 254 11.11 35.28 -2.70
CA GLY A 254 12.44 35.53 -2.11
C GLY A 254 13.32 34.28 -1.90
N LEU A 255 12.93 33.13 -2.45
CA LEU A 255 13.76 31.93 -2.57
C LEU A 255 14.51 31.89 -3.90
N CYS A 256 15.71 31.29 -3.91
CA CYS A 256 16.51 31.18 -5.12
C CYS A 256 15.91 30.13 -6.06
N ILE A 257 15.45 30.53 -7.25
CA ILE A 257 14.88 29.60 -8.25
C ILE A 257 15.95 28.68 -8.86
N ASN A 258 17.23 29.11 -8.82
CA ASN A 258 18.35 28.40 -9.43
C ASN A 258 18.98 27.33 -8.52
N ARG A 259 18.53 27.20 -7.27
CA ARG A 259 18.98 26.18 -6.32
C ARG A 259 17.76 25.47 -5.74
N ARG A 260 17.88 24.18 -5.47
CA ARG A 260 16.84 23.46 -4.74
C ARG A 260 16.95 23.84 -3.27
N GLU A 261 16.10 24.75 -2.84
CA GLU A 261 16.01 25.21 -1.45
C GLU A 261 14.61 24.88 -0.91
N LEU A 262 14.56 24.45 0.35
CA LEU A 262 13.33 24.20 1.09
C LEU A 262 13.25 25.17 2.26
N LEU A 263 12.05 25.65 2.53
CA LEU A 263 11.74 26.39 3.75
C LEU A 263 11.50 25.38 4.87
N VAL A 264 12.36 25.42 5.89
CA VAL A 264 12.10 24.73 7.16
C VAL A 264 11.22 25.65 7.98
N THR A 265 10.06 25.14 8.40
CA THR A 265 9.07 25.89 9.15
C THR A 265 8.84 25.29 10.54
N SER A 266 8.28 26.10 11.44
CA SER A 266 7.78 25.58 12.72
C SER A 266 6.64 24.59 12.49
N ILE A 267 6.56 23.57 13.35
CA ILE A 267 5.57 22.49 13.24
C ILE A 267 4.14 23.01 13.44
N SER A 268 3.95 24.00 14.33
CA SER A 268 2.64 24.54 14.70
C SER A 268 2.13 25.61 13.74
N ASP A 269 2.96 26.61 13.47
CA ASP A 269 2.51 27.87 12.87
C ASP A 269 3.00 28.04 11.42
N ALA A 270 3.70 27.03 10.89
CA ALA A 270 4.35 27.07 9.59
C ALA A 270 5.23 28.32 9.39
N SER A 271 5.74 28.90 10.48
CA SER A 271 6.58 30.09 10.43
C SER A 271 7.99 29.73 9.90
N PRO A 272 8.52 30.43 8.88
CA PRO A 272 9.87 30.19 8.36
C PRO A 272 10.94 30.29 9.45
N GLN A 273 11.75 29.24 9.60
CA GLN A 273 12.86 29.17 10.55
C GLN A 273 14.22 29.11 9.87
N ALA A 274 14.35 28.31 8.80
CA ALA A 274 15.60 28.16 8.07
C ALA A 274 15.36 27.90 6.58
N ARG A 275 16.42 28.10 5.79
CA ARG A 275 16.49 27.68 4.38
C ARG A 275 17.47 26.52 4.30
N GLU A 276 17.01 25.38 3.81
CA GLU A 276 17.86 24.20 3.67
C GLU A 276 18.01 23.84 2.19
N SER A 277 19.25 23.69 1.74
CA SER A 277 19.52 23.25 0.37
C SER A 277 19.26 21.74 0.24
N SER A 278 18.58 21.32 -0.82
CA SER A 278 18.31 19.89 -1.04
C SER A 278 19.61 19.12 -1.28
N PRO A 279 19.71 17.87 -0.79
CA PRO A 279 20.89 17.04 -0.98
C PRO A 279 21.23 16.82 -2.46
N ARG A 280 22.52 16.75 -2.76
CA ARG A 280 23.02 16.36 -4.09
C ARG A 280 22.98 14.84 -4.26
N ASN A 281 22.97 14.39 -5.51
CA ASN A 281 23.10 12.97 -5.84
C ASN A 281 24.39 12.39 -5.23
N SER A 282 24.29 11.22 -4.63
CA SER A 282 25.40 10.51 -4.01
C SER A 282 25.37 9.04 -4.41
N ILE A 283 26.53 8.48 -4.76
CA ILE A 283 26.67 7.05 -5.09
C ILE A 283 26.76 6.16 -3.83
N TRP A 284 27.11 6.75 -2.68
CA TRP A 284 27.38 6.00 -1.46
C TRP A 284 26.18 5.20 -0.91
N PRO A 285 24.93 5.69 -0.93
CA PRO A 285 23.77 4.88 -0.53
C PRO A 285 23.64 3.60 -1.37
N PHE A 286 23.90 3.69 -2.67
CA PHE A 286 23.85 2.54 -3.58
C PHE A 286 24.95 1.52 -3.28
N LEU A 287 26.18 1.99 -3.04
CA LEU A 287 27.29 1.11 -2.67
C LEU A 287 27.07 0.47 -1.28
N ALA A 288 26.52 1.21 -0.32
CA ALA A 288 26.16 0.69 0.99
C ALA A 288 25.08 -0.39 0.88
N ALA A 289 24.10 -0.21 0.00
CA ALA A 289 23.10 -1.22 -0.29
C ALA A 289 23.74 -2.49 -0.87
N ILE A 290 24.62 -2.37 -1.88
CA ILE A 290 25.35 -3.52 -2.44
C ILE A 290 26.17 -4.24 -1.36
N ALA A 291 26.95 -3.51 -0.58
CA ALA A 291 27.78 -4.09 0.48
C ALA A 291 26.93 -4.84 1.51
N SER A 292 25.80 -4.25 1.91
CA SER A 292 24.83 -4.86 2.82
C SER A 292 24.21 -6.13 2.22
N THR A 293 23.81 -6.10 0.95
CA THR A 293 23.27 -7.26 0.24
C THR A 293 24.29 -8.40 0.16
N VAL A 294 25.54 -8.10 -0.22
CA VAL A 294 26.60 -9.09 -0.31
C VAL A 294 26.88 -9.71 1.06
N MET A 295 26.94 -8.90 2.13
CA MET A 295 27.11 -9.40 3.49
C MET A 295 25.96 -10.34 3.87
N LEU A 296 24.71 -9.91 3.69
CA LEU A 296 23.54 -10.69 4.07
C LEU A 296 23.46 -12.02 3.31
N LEU A 297 23.66 -12.00 1.98
CA LEU A 297 23.69 -13.22 1.17
C LEU A 297 24.82 -14.16 1.58
N SER A 298 26.01 -13.61 1.85
CA SER A 298 27.16 -14.41 2.25
C SER A 298 27.01 -14.96 3.68
N SER A 299 26.27 -14.27 4.56
CA SER A 299 26.00 -14.72 5.92
C SER A 299 25.16 -16.00 5.99
N ILE A 300 24.42 -16.32 4.92
CA ILE A 300 23.71 -17.60 4.76
C ILE A 300 24.70 -18.76 4.71
N PHE A 301 25.85 -18.56 4.07
CA PHE A 301 26.85 -19.61 3.84
C PHE A 301 27.97 -19.61 4.88
N SER A 302 28.23 -18.49 5.53
CA SER A 302 29.28 -18.38 6.56
C SER A 302 29.02 -17.25 7.56
N PRO A 303 29.02 -17.52 8.88
CA PRO A 303 28.92 -16.47 9.90
C PRO A 303 30.04 -15.42 9.81
N TRP A 304 31.22 -15.81 9.32
CA TRP A 304 32.34 -14.90 9.11
C TRP A 304 32.02 -13.79 8.11
N ALA A 305 31.02 -13.99 7.25
CA ALA A 305 30.56 -12.96 6.31
C ALA A 305 30.06 -11.69 6.96
N VAL A 306 29.54 -11.77 8.18
CA VAL A 306 29.19 -10.56 8.94
C VAL A 306 30.45 -9.78 9.28
N VAL A 307 31.53 -10.46 9.66
CA VAL A 307 32.80 -9.82 10.03
C VAL A 307 33.43 -9.15 8.82
N TRP A 308 33.69 -9.89 7.73
CA TRP A 308 34.33 -9.27 6.55
C TRP A 308 33.39 -8.39 5.73
N GLY A 309 32.08 -8.61 5.77
CA GLY A 309 31.07 -7.75 5.14
C GLY A 309 30.80 -6.45 5.90
N SER A 310 31.06 -6.41 7.22
CA SER A 310 30.97 -5.15 7.99
C SER A 310 31.99 -4.10 7.54
N VAL A 311 33.17 -4.53 7.05
CA VAL A 311 34.24 -3.64 6.59
C VAL A 311 33.81 -2.78 5.39
N PRO A 312 33.36 -3.34 4.23
CA PRO A 312 32.91 -2.53 3.12
C PRO A 312 31.67 -1.69 3.46
N ILE A 313 30.77 -2.18 4.31
CA ILE A 313 29.63 -1.39 4.79
C ILE A 313 30.14 -0.16 5.56
N ALA A 314 31.02 -0.36 6.54
CA ALA A 314 31.61 0.72 7.31
C ALA A 314 32.31 1.73 6.40
N VAL A 315 33.11 1.28 5.42
CA VAL A 315 33.75 2.15 4.43
C VAL A 315 32.71 2.97 3.66
N THR A 316 31.66 2.35 3.13
CA THR A 316 30.63 3.07 2.37
C THR A 316 29.87 4.09 3.21
N LEU A 317 29.57 3.78 4.48
CA LEU A 317 28.91 4.71 5.39
C LEU A 317 29.84 5.85 5.81
N ILE A 318 31.10 5.56 6.15
CA ILE A 318 32.10 6.58 6.47
C ILE A 318 32.26 7.53 5.29
N MET A 319 32.38 7.01 4.07
CA MET A 319 32.51 7.85 2.87
C MET A 319 31.23 8.61 2.51
N TRP A 320 30.06 8.07 2.86
CA TRP A 320 28.79 8.78 2.70
C TRP A 320 28.72 10.00 3.62
N PHE A 321 28.99 9.80 4.91
CA PHE A 321 28.89 10.82 5.95
C PHE A 321 30.18 11.63 6.14
N TRP A 322 31.21 11.36 5.33
CA TRP A 322 32.46 12.09 5.41
C TRP A 322 32.19 13.58 5.16
N PRO A 323 32.65 14.50 6.03
CA PRO A 323 32.44 15.93 5.86
C PRO A 323 33.01 16.37 4.51
N LYS A 324 32.12 16.67 3.57
CA LYS A 324 32.48 17.35 2.33
C LYS A 324 32.36 18.82 2.67
N GLY A 325 33.48 19.54 2.72
CA GLY A 325 33.52 20.96 3.12
C GLY A 325 32.79 21.89 2.14
N THR A 326 31.51 21.64 1.87
CA THR A 326 30.62 22.58 1.22
C THR A 326 30.38 23.71 2.20
N PRO A 327 30.73 24.96 1.86
CA PRO A 327 30.46 26.09 2.73
C PRO A 327 28.94 26.24 2.83
N GLU A 328 28.37 26.00 4.00
CA GLU A 328 26.96 26.30 4.29
C GLU A 328 26.73 27.81 4.48
N ASP A 329 27.80 28.62 4.58
CA ASP A 329 27.73 30.05 4.96
C ASP A 329 28.31 31.02 3.90
N ILE A 330 27.80 31.00 2.66
CA ILE A 330 27.99 32.16 1.75
C ILE A 330 26.71 32.40 0.93
N SER A 331 25.67 32.96 1.56
CA SER A 331 24.72 33.94 0.98
C SER A 331 23.58 34.25 1.94
#